data_AF-A0A950N5H3-F1
#
_entry.id   AF-A0A950N5H3-F1
#
_cell.length_a   1.000
_cell.length_b   1.000
_cell.length_c   1.000
_cell.angle_alpha   90.00
_cell.angle_beta   90.00
_cell.angle_gamma   90.00
#
_symmetry.space_group_name_H-M   'P 1'
#
loop_
_entity.id
_entity.type
_entity.pdbx_description
1 polymer ?
#
loop_
_entity_poly.entity_id
_entity_poly.type
_entity_poly.pdbx_seq_one_letter_code
_entity_poly.pdbx_strand_id
1 'polypeptide(L)'
;MARRKSELREGRLVSQGGFDSWIRETKKLIEKGVLQSPYMVPLEFVECLKRSLCRVAAYVNHSAPSTFATRDELSLDDGALLKRLEESKLGQGTFINFFCTGSVDDLSDTLHPYDLATNFFYGSLEVGRAPGVTHTRLKWTVTESFLTHGYKGLVLPDYTPEQINPANLGYPALLELCCTNYFVRNLWHNYVHTVHHKINLANYRSFGGTARHAMDFEADNWSNILLVESYGHRVRTDNHHDRVANKEVMRLLRQNKCDTLFSLRAGARKEDQRLSDDHLEHVDEGEWRLRRSVAGYVSGWLLVSEAAAAHVTVHHRGGLSARSGLPKRTHDGLVVCVNGLQIPISGIDPSTERTYQERREMLKTIGVRVEAEYKNALRSDPALQAYATASLDAMRRRLVPSQIG
;
A
#
# COMPACT_ATOMS: atom_id res chain seq x y z
N MET A 1 8.30 -18.50 -39.43
CA MET A 1 7.91 -18.84 -38.03
C MET A 1 8.96 -18.50 -36.98
N ALA A 2 10.27 -18.65 -37.25
CA ALA A 2 11.32 -18.35 -36.27
C ALA A 2 11.40 -16.86 -35.82
N ARG A 3 11.05 -15.91 -36.69
CA ARG A 3 11.07 -14.46 -36.38
C ARG A 3 10.03 -14.02 -35.34
N ARG A 4 8.87 -14.70 -35.26
CA ARG A 4 7.81 -14.40 -34.26
C ARG A 4 8.11 -14.90 -32.85
N LYS A 5 8.99 -15.89 -32.69
CA LYS A 5 9.42 -16.36 -31.36
C LYS A 5 10.48 -15.46 -30.71
N SER A 6 11.25 -14.73 -31.52
CA SER A 6 12.22 -13.73 -31.04
C SER A 6 11.54 -12.52 -30.41
N GLU A 7 10.40 -12.09 -30.95
CA GLU A 7 9.67 -10.90 -30.49
C GLU A 7 8.86 -11.11 -29.19
N LEU A 8 8.84 -12.33 -28.65
CA LEU A 8 8.26 -12.66 -27.34
C LEU A 8 9.29 -12.58 -26.20
N ARG A 9 10.60 -12.53 -26.52
CA ARG A 9 11.69 -12.49 -25.52
C ARG A 9 12.12 -11.08 -25.13
N GLU A 10 11.79 -10.07 -25.91
CA GLU A 10 12.03 -8.67 -25.57
C GLU A 10 10.69 -8.05 -25.19
N GLY A 11 10.54 -7.69 -23.90
CA GLY A 11 9.30 -7.12 -23.36
C GLY A 11 8.76 -5.99 -24.23
N ARG A 12 7.70 -6.27 -24.99
CA ARG A 12 7.10 -5.28 -25.90
C ARG A 12 6.58 -4.08 -25.10
N LEU A 13 6.87 -2.88 -25.61
CA LEU A 13 6.21 -1.63 -25.25
C LEU A 13 4.71 -1.71 -25.56
N VAL A 14 3.93 -2.06 -24.55
CA VAL A 14 2.48 -1.99 -24.53
C VAL A 14 2.06 -0.53 -24.26
N SER A 15 1.75 0.23 -25.31
CA SER A 15 0.95 1.46 -25.18
C SER A 15 -0.50 1.08 -24.78
N GLN A 16 -1.37 2.03 -24.45
CA GLN A 16 -2.75 1.72 -24.05
C GLN A 16 -3.54 0.91 -25.11
N GLY A 17 -3.23 1.08 -26.40
CA GLY A 17 -3.73 0.19 -27.47
C GLY A 17 -3.16 -1.23 -27.41
N GLY A 18 -1.97 -1.38 -26.85
CA GLY A 18 -1.34 -2.66 -26.55
C GLY A 18 -1.98 -3.40 -25.37
N PHE A 19 -2.54 -2.73 -24.36
CA PHE A 19 -3.08 -3.42 -23.18
C PHE A 19 -4.42 -4.05 -23.49
N ASP A 20 -5.32 -3.32 -24.17
CA ASP A 20 -6.55 -3.89 -24.71
C ASP A 20 -6.25 -4.93 -25.79
N SER A 21 -5.17 -4.73 -26.57
CA SER A 21 -4.68 -5.77 -27.47
C SER A 21 -4.13 -6.98 -26.73
N TRP A 22 -3.44 -6.82 -25.61
CA TRP A 22 -2.91 -7.92 -24.80
C TRP A 22 -4.05 -8.67 -24.13
N ILE A 23 -5.04 -7.98 -23.55
CA ILE A 23 -6.26 -8.61 -23.03
C ILE A 23 -7.00 -9.36 -24.16
N ARG A 24 -7.19 -8.74 -25.33
CA ARG A 24 -7.86 -9.39 -26.47
C ARG A 24 -7.06 -10.58 -27.03
N GLU A 25 -5.75 -10.48 -27.11
CA GLU A 25 -4.89 -11.54 -27.63
C GLU A 25 -4.78 -12.68 -26.61
N THR A 26 -4.64 -12.38 -25.33
CA THR A 26 -4.71 -13.35 -24.23
C THR A 26 -6.07 -14.04 -24.20
N LYS A 27 -7.19 -13.30 -24.32
CA LYS A 27 -8.55 -13.88 -24.50
C LYS A 27 -8.59 -14.84 -25.68
N LYS A 28 -8.12 -14.42 -26.85
CA LYS A 28 -8.09 -15.25 -28.06
C LYS A 28 -7.21 -16.50 -27.88
N LEU A 29 -6.10 -16.39 -27.17
CA LEU A 29 -5.19 -17.52 -26.93
C LEU A 29 -5.76 -18.51 -25.90
N ILE A 30 -6.53 -18.01 -24.91
CA ILE A 30 -7.29 -18.83 -23.96
C ILE A 30 -8.46 -19.54 -24.65
N GLU A 31 -9.28 -18.81 -25.42
CA GLU A 31 -10.43 -19.35 -26.17
C GLU A 31 -10.00 -20.41 -27.20
N LYS A 32 -8.79 -20.27 -27.76
CA LYS A 32 -8.21 -21.25 -28.70
C LYS A 32 -7.48 -22.40 -28.01
N GLY A 33 -7.44 -22.45 -26.68
CA GLY A 33 -6.72 -23.47 -25.90
C GLY A 33 -5.20 -23.45 -26.11
N VAL A 34 -4.64 -22.36 -26.64
CA VAL A 34 -3.21 -22.20 -26.96
C VAL A 34 -2.41 -21.82 -25.71
N LEU A 35 -3.01 -21.03 -24.81
CA LEU A 35 -2.48 -20.74 -23.49
C LEU A 35 -3.14 -21.66 -22.47
N GLN A 36 -2.47 -22.76 -22.13
CA GLN A 36 -2.78 -23.54 -20.93
C GLN A 36 -1.96 -22.98 -19.76
N SER A 37 -2.23 -21.75 -19.32
CA SER A 37 -1.73 -21.36 -17.99
C SER A 37 -2.60 -22.08 -16.95
N PRO A 38 -2.03 -22.87 -16.03
CA PRO A 38 -2.79 -23.49 -14.94
C PRO A 38 -3.41 -22.46 -13.98
N TYR A 39 -3.16 -21.16 -14.20
CA TYR A 39 -3.62 -20.07 -13.35
C TYR A 39 -4.33 -19.00 -14.17
N MET A 40 -5.63 -19.19 -14.40
CA MET A 40 -6.48 -18.14 -14.98
C MET A 40 -6.67 -17.03 -13.96
N VAL A 41 -5.96 -15.91 -14.13
CA VAL A 41 -6.23 -14.68 -13.40
C VAL A 41 -7.45 -14.02 -14.04
N PRO A 42 -8.56 -13.79 -13.30
CA PRO A 42 -9.77 -13.21 -13.88
C PRO A 42 -9.52 -11.79 -14.40
N LEU A 43 -10.28 -11.39 -15.43
CA LEU A 43 -10.17 -10.05 -16.02
C LEU A 43 -10.58 -8.96 -15.03
N GLU A 44 -11.50 -9.28 -14.14
CA GLU A 44 -11.99 -8.44 -13.06
C GLU A 44 -10.85 -8.03 -12.12
N PHE A 45 -9.91 -8.95 -11.84
CA PHE A 45 -8.72 -8.67 -11.04
C PHE A 45 -7.78 -7.68 -11.74
N VAL A 46 -7.56 -7.89 -13.04
CA VAL A 46 -6.75 -7.00 -13.87
C VAL A 46 -7.37 -5.61 -13.98
N GLU A 47 -8.69 -5.54 -14.07
CA GLU A 47 -9.45 -4.30 -14.08
C GLU A 47 -9.31 -3.54 -12.74
N CYS A 48 -9.28 -4.24 -11.60
CA CYS A 48 -8.99 -3.62 -10.30
C CYS A 48 -7.61 -2.94 -10.29
N LEU A 49 -6.58 -3.59 -10.87
CA LEU A 49 -5.23 -2.99 -10.98
C LEU A 49 -5.25 -1.72 -11.85
N LYS A 50 -5.97 -1.75 -12.97
CA LYS A 50 -6.14 -0.60 -13.88
C LYS A 50 -6.83 0.56 -13.20
N ARG A 51 -7.97 0.30 -12.54
CA ARG A 51 -8.73 1.28 -11.74
C ARG A 51 -7.88 1.90 -10.63
N SER A 52 -7.06 1.08 -9.98
CA SER A 52 -6.17 1.55 -8.91
C SER A 52 -5.09 2.51 -9.43
N LEU A 53 -4.46 2.17 -10.55
CA LEU A 53 -3.46 3.02 -11.20
C LEU A 53 -4.08 4.32 -11.73
N CYS A 54 -5.31 4.25 -12.22
CA CYS A 54 -6.15 5.38 -12.60
C CYS A 54 -6.39 6.34 -11.43
N ARG A 55 -6.83 5.83 -10.28
CA ARG A 55 -7.05 6.60 -9.04
C ARG A 55 -5.80 7.35 -8.59
N VAL A 56 -4.66 6.67 -8.54
CA VAL A 56 -3.37 7.29 -8.17
C VAL A 56 -2.95 8.34 -9.20
N ALA A 57 -3.07 8.05 -10.50
CA ALA A 57 -2.73 9.00 -11.57
C ALA A 57 -3.60 10.26 -11.51
N ALA A 58 -4.90 10.12 -11.25
CA ALA A 58 -5.83 11.23 -11.09
C ALA A 58 -5.39 12.14 -9.94
N TYR A 59 -5.10 11.58 -8.77
CA TYR A 59 -4.59 12.36 -7.65
C TYR A 59 -3.24 13.02 -7.97
N VAL A 60 -2.24 12.32 -8.52
CA VAL A 60 -0.92 12.94 -8.78
C VAL A 60 -1.03 14.13 -9.75
N ASN A 61 -2.02 14.11 -10.65
CA ASN A 61 -2.20 15.14 -11.68
C ASN A 61 -3.31 16.16 -11.36
N HIS A 62 -4.00 16.06 -10.22
CA HIS A 62 -5.16 16.93 -9.94
C HIS A 62 -4.78 18.41 -9.78
N SER A 63 -3.54 18.68 -9.35
CA SER A 63 -3.01 20.03 -9.16
C SER A 63 -2.22 20.56 -10.38
N ALA A 64 -2.17 19.82 -11.50
CA ALA A 64 -1.42 20.25 -12.68
C ALA A 64 -2.16 21.39 -13.43
N PRO A 65 -1.45 22.40 -13.99
CA PRO A 65 -2.06 23.55 -14.68
C PRO A 65 -2.98 23.16 -15.86
N SER A 66 -2.71 22.02 -16.49
CA SER A 66 -3.63 21.35 -17.41
C SER A 66 -4.49 20.39 -16.60
N THR A 67 -5.54 20.88 -15.94
CA THR A 67 -6.32 20.11 -14.95
C THR A 67 -6.92 18.84 -15.58
N PHE A 68 -6.29 17.71 -15.26
CA PHE A 68 -6.60 16.35 -15.70
C PHE A 68 -7.75 15.74 -14.90
N ALA A 69 -7.79 16.04 -13.61
CA ALA A 69 -8.87 15.72 -12.69
C ALA A 69 -9.02 16.90 -11.71
N THR A 70 -10.23 17.43 -11.56
CA THR A 70 -10.56 18.36 -10.48
C THR A 70 -10.63 17.60 -9.15
N ARG A 71 -10.56 18.33 -8.03
CA ARG A 71 -10.77 17.72 -6.71
C ARG A 71 -12.12 17.01 -6.61
N ASP A 72 -13.16 17.57 -7.25
CA ASP A 72 -14.49 16.98 -7.27
C ASP A 72 -14.51 15.67 -8.07
N GLU A 73 -13.72 15.56 -9.14
CA GLU A 73 -13.57 14.31 -9.90
C GLU A 73 -12.89 13.20 -9.09
N LEU A 74 -12.10 13.52 -8.05
CA LEU A 74 -11.57 12.50 -7.13
C LEU A 74 -12.66 11.85 -6.25
N SER A 75 -13.84 12.46 -6.14
CA SER A 75 -14.97 11.87 -5.39
C SER A 75 -15.80 10.88 -6.22
N LEU A 76 -15.53 10.77 -7.53
CA LEU A 76 -16.17 9.78 -8.39
C LEU A 76 -15.78 8.36 -7.95
N ASP A 77 -16.67 7.39 -8.14
CA ASP A 77 -16.31 5.98 -8.02
C ASP A 77 -15.26 5.56 -9.05
N ASP A 78 -14.58 4.44 -8.81
CA ASP A 78 -13.45 4.01 -9.63
C ASP A 78 -13.81 3.73 -11.10
N GLY A 79 -15.04 3.28 -11.38
CA GLY A 79 -15.51 3.05 -12.74
C GLY A 79 -15.82 4.36 -13.46
N ALA A 80 -16.52 5.28 -12.80
CA ALA A 80 -16.84 6.60 -13.32
C ALA A 80 -15.57 7.43 -13.57
N LEU A 81 -14.60 7.40 -12.65
CA LEU A 81 -13.31 8.07 -12.83
C LEU A 81 -12.56 7.49 -14.04
N LEU A 82 -12.48 6.16 -14.15
CA LEU A 82 -11.81 5.54 -15.29
C LEU A 82 -12.44 5.94 -16.62
N LYS A 83 -13.77 5.84 -16.73
CA LYS A 83 -14.51 6.25 -17.93
C LYS A 83 -14.26 7.72 -18.26
N ARG A 84 -14.32 8.59 -17.26
CA ARG A 84 -14.07 10.03 -17.41
C ARG A 84 -12.68 10.33 -17.97
N LEU A 85 -11.66 9.60 -17.50
CA LEU A 85 -10.29 9.74 -18.00
C LEU A 85 -10.13 9.19 -19.40
N GLU A 86 -10.74 8.05 -19.73
CA GLU A 86 -10.72 7.45 -21.07
C GLU A 86 -11.40 8.35 -22.12
N GLU A 87 -12.49 9.02 -21.75
CA GLU A 87 -13.21 9.97 -22.61
C GLU A 87 -12.47 11.31 -22.76
N SER A 88 -11.55 11.62 -21.86
CA SER A 88 -10.71 12.81 -22.00
C SER A 88 -9.73 12.63 -23.16
N LYS A 89 -9.43 13.69 -23.93
CA LYS A 89 -8.37 13.66 -24.97
C LYS A 89 -6.98 13.28 -24.41
N LEU A 90 -6.85 13.30 -23.09
CA LEU A 90 -5.68 12.91 -22.33
C LEU A 90 -5.63 11.37 -22.14
N GLY A 91 -6.76 10.66 -22.15
CA GLY A 91 -6.84 9.20 -22.01
C GLY A 91 -6.30 8.36 -23.18
N GLN A 92 -5.65 8.95 -24.19
CA GLN A 92 -5.12 8.25 -25.38
C GLN A 92 -3.64 7.85 -25.24
N GLY A 93 -3.28 7.15 -24.17
CA GLY A 93 -2.03 6.37 -24.11
C GLY A 93 -0.85 6.97 -23.36
N THR A 94 -1.02 8.09 -22.66
CA THR A 94 0.12 8.88 -22.17
C THR A 94 0.35 8.83 -20.65
N PHE A 95 -0.63 8.41 -19.85
CA PHE A 95 -0.63 8.64 -18.39
C PHE A 95 -0.35 7.39 -17.56
N ILE A 96 -0.85 6.25 -18.03
CA ILE A 96 -0.80 4.99 -17.31
C ILE A 96 -0.26 3.95 -18.27
N ASN A 97 0.81 3.28 -17.87
CA ASN A 97 1.16 2.02 -18.50
C ASN A 97 1.12 0.90 -17.47
N PHE A 98 0.52 -0.21 -17.87
CA PHE A 98 0.55 -1.44 -17.12
C PHE A 98 1.25 -2.50 -17.96
N PHE A 99 2.29 -3.12 -17.40
CA PHE A 99 3.06 -4.16 -18.08
C PHE A 99 3.04 -5.45 -17.26
N CYS A 100 2.85 -6.58 -17.94
CA CYS A 100 3.13 -7.88 -17.37
C CYS A 100 4.41 -8.39 -18.02
N THR A 101 5.49 -8.52 -17.27
CA THR A 101 6.68 -9.22 -17.77
C THR A 101 6.43 -10.72 -17.70
N GLY A 102 6.77 -11.45 -18.76
CA GLY A 102 6.97 -12.90 -18.68
C GLY A 102 7.99 -13.25 -17.60
N SER A 103 8.05 -14.52 -17.19
CA SER A 103 8.98 -15.02 -16.16
C SER A 103 10.31 -14.27 -16.23
N VAL A 104 10.72 -13.70 -15.10
CA VAL A 104 12.03 -13.07 -15.01
C VAL A 104 13.03 -14.23 -14.96
N ASP A 105 13.39 -14.71 -16.15
CA ASP A 105 14.20 -15.92 -16.38
C ASP A 105 15.57 -15.85 -15.69
N ASP A 106 16.01 -14.68 -15.23
CA ASP A 106 17.29 -14.51 -14.52
C ASP A 106 17.16 -14.48 -12.98
N LEU A 107 15.94 -14.44 -12.41
CA LEU A 107 15.70 -14.41 -10.95
C LEU A 107 14.81 -15.55 -10.45
N SER A 108 14.13 -16.28 -11.35
CA SER A 108 13.18 -17.33 -11.00
C SER A 108 13.82 -18.52 -10.29
N ASP A 109 15.08 -18.80 -10.57
CA ASP A 109 15.71 -20.07 -10.18
C ASP A 109 16.24 -20.08 -8.74
N THR A 110 16.22 -18.95 -8.04
CA THR A 110 16.81 -18.81 -6.69
C THR A 110 15.87 -18.29 -5.61
N LEU A 111 14.65 -17.84 -5.95
CA LEU A 111 13.75 -17.19 -5.00
C LEU A 111 12.42 -17.94 -4.87
N HIS A 112 11.94 -18.06 -3.63
CA HIS A 112 10.62 -18.64 -3.35
C HIS A 112 9.52 -17.88 -4.10
N PRO A 113 8.50 -18.54 -4.70
CA PRO A 113 7.45 -17.89 -5.49
C PRO A 113 6.71 -16.74 -4.78
N TYR A 114 6.53 -16.82 -3.45
CA TYR A 114 5.96 -15.72 -2.65
C TYR A 114 6.91 -14.54 -2.48
N ASP A 115 8.22 -14.77 -2.41
CA ASP A 115 9.20 -13.67 -2.45
C ASP A 115 9.25 -13.06 -3.85
N LEU A 116 9.15 -13.85 -4.93
CA LEU A 116 8.98 -13.29 -6.28
C LEU A 116 7.69 -12.47 -6.42
N ALA A 117 6.57 -12.99 -5.91
CA ALA A 117 5.30 -12.26 -5.92
C ALA A 117 5.35 -10.96 -5.12
N THR A 118 6.17 -10.88 -4.07
CA THR A 118 6.24 -9.71 -3.17
C THR A 118 7.45 -8.79 -3.39
N ASN A 119 8.50 -9.25 -4.07
CA ASN A 119 9.70 -8.46 -4.36
C ASN A 119 9.43 -7.39 -5.41
N PHE A 120 8.50 -7.64 -6.34
CA PHE A 120 8.09 -6.66 -7.35
C PHE A 120 7.07 -5.64 -6.84
N PHE A 121 6.62 -5.74 -5.59
CA PHE A 121 5.94 -4.59 -4.96
C PHE A 121 6.92 -3.41 -4.88
N TYR A 122 8.17 -3.65 -4.50
CA TYR A 122 9.18 -2.61 -4.43
C TYR A 122 9.81 -2.36 -5.81
N GLY A 123 9.68 -1.14 -6.33
CA GLY A 123 10.46 -0.65 -7.47
C GLY A 123 9.94 -0.97 -8.87
N SER A 124 8.74 -1.52 -9.01
CA SER A 124 8.08 -1.71 -10.31
C SER A 124 7.25 -0.52 -10.79
N LEU A 125 7.03 0.45 -9.90
CA LEU A 125 6.34 1.69 -10.20
C LEU A 125 7.38 2.74 -10.62
N GLU A 126 7.37 3.07 -11.90
CA GLU A 126 8.11 4.17 -12.49
C GLU A 126 7.23 5.43 -12.52
N VAL A 127 7.77 6.53 -12.04
CA VAL A 127 7.10 7.83 -11.98
C VAL A 127 7.96 8.84 -12.71
N GLY A 128 7.40 9.50 -13.73
CA GLY A 128 8.18 10.46 -14.51
C GLY A 128 7.33 11.35 -15.40
N ARG A 129 7.96 12.37 -15.98
CA ARG A 129 7.38 13.24 -17.00
C ARG A 129 8.19 13.07 -18.28
N ALA A 130 7.52 12.89 -19.41
CA ALA A 130 8.21 12.92 -20.69
C ALA A 130 8.55 14.38 -21.05
N PRO A 131 9.63 14.64 -21.81
CA PRO A 131 9.94 15.98 -22.30
C PRO A 131 8.74 16.60 -23.04
N GLY A 132 8.39 17.85 -22.71
CA GLY A 132 7.25 18.55 -23.31
C GLY A 132 5.88 18.14 -22.76
N VAL A 133 5.82 17.24 -21.78
CA VAL A 133 4.57 16.77 -21.16
C VAL A 133 4.39 17.41 -19.78
N THR A 134 3.25 18.08 -19.58
CA THR A 134 2.94 18.81 -18.32
C THR A 134 2.46 17.90 -17.19
N HIS A 135 2.05 16.67 -17.52
CA HIS A 135 1.50 15.71 -16.57
C HIS A 135 2.53 14.63 -16.19
N THR A 136 2.36 14.07 -14.99
CA THR A 136 3.12 12.92 -14.50
C THR A 136 2.51 11.63 -15.02
N ARG A 137 3.36 10.78 -15.61
CA ARG A 137 3.05 9.43 -16.04
C ARG A 137 3.42 8.42 -14.95
N LEU A 138 2.52 7.46 -14.74
CA LEU A 138 2.75 6.30 -13.87
C LEU A 138 2.86 5.05 -14.75
N LYS A 139 3.94 4.29 -14.58
CA LYS A 139 4.13 3.00 -15.23
C LYS A 139 4.29 1.95 -14.15
N TRP A 140 3.46 0.92 -14.18
CA TRP A 140 3.53 -0.19 -13.24
C TRP A 140 3.80 -1.50 -13.98
N THR A 141 4.83 -2.22 -13.55
CA THR A 141 5.23 -3.50 -14.16
C THR A 141 5.05 -4.64 -13.16
N VAL A 142 4.15 -5.57 -13.42
CA VAL A 142 3.92 -6.74 -12.56
C VAL A 142 4.47 -8.02 -13.19
N THR A 143 4.74 -9.02 -12.36
CA THR A 143 5.11 -10.36 -12.82
C THR A 143 3.89 -11.27 -12.88
N GLU A 144 3.99 -12.35 -13.65
CA GLU A 144 2.96 -13.41 -13.66
C GLU A 144 2.76 -14.03 -12.26
N SER A 145 3.83 -14.19 -11.48
CA SER A 145 3.76 -14.66 -10.10
C SER A 145 2.95 -13.71 -9.21
N PHE A 146 3.13 -12.40 -9.35
CA PHE A 146 2.31 -11.41 -8.64
C PHE A 146 0.84 -11.55 -9.02
N LEU A 147 0.52 -11.64 -10.32
CA LEU A 147 -0.86 -11.77 -10.77
C LEU A 147 -1.51 -13.06 -10.23
N THR A 148 -0.77 -14.17 -10.27
CA THR A 148 -1.24 -15.48 -9.82
C THR A 148 -1.46 -15.53 -8.31
N HIS A 149 -0.42 -15.17 -7.54
CA HIS A 149 -0.46 -15.31 -6.08
C HIS A 149 -1.22 -14.15 -5.42
N GLY A 150 -1.17 -12.94 -6.01
CA GLY A 150 -1.97 -11.81 -5.55
C GLY A 150 -3.46 -12.07 -5.69
N TYR A 151 -3.91 -12.65 -6.82
CA TYR A 151 -5.30 -13.04 -6.98
C TYR A 151 -5.72 -14.13 -5.98
N LYS A 152 -4.92 -15.19 -5.82
CA LYS A 152 -5.19 -16.27 -4.84
C LYS A 152 -5.19 -15.78 -3.40
N GLY A 153 -4.42 -14.74 -3.12
CA GLY A 153 -4.30 -14.12 -1.80
C GLY A 153 -5.49 -13.23 -1.42
N LEU A 154 -6.36 -12.89 -2.37
CA LEU A 154 -7.51 -12.02 -2.10
C LEU A 154 -8.51 -12.69 -1.16
N VAL A 155 -8.90 -11.93 -0.13
CA VAL A 155 -9.92 -12.32 0.83
C VAL A 155 -10.84 -11.15 1.09
N LEU A 156 -12.08 -11.41 1.47
CA LEU A 156 -12.89 -10.32 2.03
C LEU A 156 -12.30 -9.87 3.37
N PRO A 157 -12.29 -8.56 3.63
CA PRO A 157 -12.01 -8.05 4.96
C PRO A 157 -12.96 -8.67 5.98
N ASP A 158 -12.41 -9.11 7.11
CA ASP A 158 -13.19 -9.63 8.23
C ASP A 158 -13.89 -8.50 9.01
N TYR A 159 -14.92 -7.96 8.39
CA TYR A 159 -15.84 -6.95 8.91
C TYR A 159 -17.26 -7.30 8.51
N THR A 160 -18.24 -6.83 9.29
CA THR A 160 -19.64 -7.05 8.93
C THR A 160 -19.98 -6.31 7.62
N PRO A 161 -20.92 -6.80 6.81
CA PRO A 161 -21.33 -6.11 5.58
C PRO A 161 -21.65 -4.63 5.82
N GLU A 162 -22.31 -4.28 6.91
CA GLU A 162 -22.65 -2.89 7.26
C GLU A 162 -21.41 -2.02 7.54
N GLN A 163 -20.30 -2.64 7.97
CA GLN A 163 -19.04 -1.96 8.29
C GLN A 163 -18.18 -1.65 7.06
N ILE A 164 -18.37 -2.39 5.95
CA ILE A 164 -17.61 -2.22 4.70
C ILE A 164 -18.49 -1.89 3.50
N ASN A 165 -19.82 -1.97 3.62
CA ASN A 165 -20.76 -1.82 2.52
C ASN A 165 -22.17 -1.41 3.01
N PRO A 166 -22.47 -0.11 3.09
CA PRO A 166 -23.81 0.36 3.44
C PRO A 166 -24.85 0.16 2.32
N ALA A 167 -24.44 -0.24 1.11
CA ALA A 167 -25.28 -0.26 -0.10
C ALA A 167 -25.69 -1.68 -0.58
N ASN A 168 -25.45 -2.74 0.19
CA ASN A 168 -25.81 -4.13 -0.15
C ASN A 168 -25.31 -4.62 -1.53
N LEU A 169 -24.12 -4.18 -1.97
CA LEU A 169 -23.42 -4.80 -3.11
C LEU A 169 -23.32 -6.33 -2.94
N GLY A 170 -23.58 -7.08 -4.01
CA GLY A 170 -23.34 -8.53 -4.06
C GLY A 170 -21.86 -8.88 -3.91
N TYR A 171 -21.58 -10.14 -3.55
CA TYR A 171 -20.23 -10.61 -3.20
C TYR A 171 -19.14 -10.27 -4.23
N PRO A 172 -19.31 -10.48 -5.55
CA PRO A 172 -18.26 -10.19 -6.54
C PRO A 172 -17.90 -8.70 -6.59
N ALA A 173 -18.91 -7.82 -6.61
CA ALA A 173 -18.71 -6.38 -6.66
C ALA A 173 -18.04 -5.83 -5.39
N LEU A 174 -18.36 -6.41 -4.22
CA LEU A 174 -17.71 -6.05 -2.96
C LEU A 174 -16.23 -6.46 -2.96
N LEU A 175 -15.90 -7.65 -3.46
CA LEU A 175 -14.51 -8.11 -3.56
C LEU A 175 -13.70 -7.24 -4.53
N GLU A 176 -14.27 -6.87 -5.69
CA GLU A 176 -13.62 -5.94 -6.63
C GLU A 176 -13.34 -4.57 -6.00
N LEU A 177 -14.29 -4.03 -5.24
CA LEU A 177 -14.12 -2.76 -4.54
C LEU A 177 -12.99 -2.84 -3.50
N CYS A 178 -13.00 -3.90 -2.68
CA CYS A 178 -11.95 -4.11 -1.69
C CYS A 178 -10.58 -4.29 -2.37
N CYS A 179 -10.53 -5.09 -3.43
CA CYS A 179 -9.35 -5.35 -4.25
C CYS A 179 -8.75 -4.07 -4.85
N THR A 180 -9.60 -3.22 -5.45
CA THR A 180 -9.19 -1.92 -5.98
C THR A 180 -8.62 -1.04 -4.86
N ASN A 181 -9.32 -0.89 -3.74
CA ASN A 181 -8.85 -0.08 -2.61
C ASN A 181 -7.51 -0.57 -2.04
N TYR A 182 -7.31 -1.89 -1.97
CA TYR A 182 -6.04 -2.48 -1.57
C TYR A 182 -4.91 -2.07 -2.51
N PHE A 183 -5.11 -2.22 -3.82
CA PHE A 183 -4.10 -1.87 -4.81
C PHE A 183 -3.84 -0.37 -4.88
N VAL A 184 -4.83 0.50 -4.65
CA VAL A 184 -4.62 1.95 -4.53
C VAL A 184 -3.63 2.27 -3.41
N ARG A 185 -3.87 1.76 -2.19
CA ARG A 185 -2.94 1.97 -1.08
C ARG A 185 -1.58 1.36 -1.36
N ASN A 186 -1.56 0.18 -1.97
CA ASN A 186 -0.31 -0.48 -2.29
C ASN A 186 0.54 0.34 -3.28
N LEU A 187 -0.09 0.85 -4.33
CA LEU A 187 0.53 1.79 -5.26
C LEU A 187 1.02 3.04 -4.53
N TRP A 188 0.27 3.59 -3.58
CA TRP A 188 0.74 4.71 -2.78
C TRP A 188 1.96 4.38 -1.93
N HIS A 189 1.96 3.23 -1.26
CA HIS A 189 3.11 2.76 -0.48
C HIS A 189 4.37 2.70 -1.38
N ASN A 190 4.25 2.09 -2.56
CA ASN A 190 5.34 2.01 -3.52
C ASN A 190 5.71 3.38 -4.11
N TYR A 191 4.74 4.25 -4.35
CA TYR A 191 4.96 5.62 -4.81
C TYR A 191 5.80 6.41 -3.80
N VAL A 192 5.51 6.30 -2.50
CA VAL A 192 6.30 6.93 -1.44
C VAL A 192 7.73 6.39 -1.45
N HIS A 193 7.92 5.07 -1.55
CA HIS A 193 9.25 4.50 -1.67
C HIS A 193 10.01 5.01 -2.91
N THR A 194 9.37 5.05 -4.08
CA THR A 194 9.99 5.52 -5.33
C THR A 194 10.31 7.02 -5.28
N VAL A 195 9.34 7.84 -4.93
CA VAL A 195 9.43 9.31 -5.07
C VAL A 195 10.10 9.95 -3.86
N HIS A 196 9.78 9.50 -2.64
CA HIS A 196 10.33 10.07 -1.42
C HIS A 196 11.64 9.37 -1.00
N HIS A 197 11.60 8.06 -0.80
CA HIS A 197 12.76 7.29 -0.29
C HIS A 197 13.81 6.97 -1.37
N LYS A 198 13.49 7.23 -2.65
CA LYS A 198 14.36 6.91 -3.81
C LYS A 198 14.71 5.43 -3.90
N ILE A 199 13.81 4.55 -3.47
CA ILE A 199 13.94 3.10 -3.59
C ILE A 199 13.36 2.65 -4.93
N ASN A 200 14.14 1.89 -5.68
CA ASN A 200 13.79 1.37 -7.00
C ASN A 200 14.31 -0.07 -7.17
N LEU A 201 14.04 -0.69 -8.32
CA LEU A 201 14.46 -2.06 -8.60
C LEU A 201 15.98 -2.26 -8.51
N ALA A 202 16.79 -1.23 -8.80
CA ALA A 202 18.24 -1.33 -8.77
C ALA A 202 18.82 -1.32 -7.34
N ASN A 203 18.15 -0.65 -6.39
CA ASN A 203 18.69 -0.45 -5.05
C ASN A 203 17.86 -1.08 -3.91
N TYR A 204 16.64 -1.59 -4.15
CA TYR A 204 15.77 -2.09 -3.08
C TYR A 204 16.42 -3.18 -2.21
N ARG A 205 17.24 -4.06 -2.79
CA ARG A 205 17.96 -5.12 -2.05
C ARG A 205 19.01 -4.55 -1.10
N SER A 206 19.49 -3.35 -1.36
CA SER A 206 20.46 -2.65 -0.51
C SER A 206 19.80 -2.01 0.70
N PHE A 207 18.47 -1.87 0.70
CA PHE A 207 17.70 -1.38 1.86
C PHE A 207 17.32 -2.55 2.77
N GLY A 208 18.25 -2.95 3.63
CA GLY A 208 18.03 -3.91 4.72
C GLY A 208 17.99 -3.26 6.11
N GLY A 209 17.67 -4.05 7.13
CA GLY A 209 17.82 -3.66 8.53
C GLY A 209 16.93 -2.51 9.02
N THR A 210 17.40 -1.76 10.02
CA THR A 210 16.63 -0.71 10.72
C THR A 210 16.20 0.46 9.83
N ALA A 211 16.98 0.78 8.79
CA ALA A 211 16.64 1.81 7.81
C ALA A 211 15.38 1.44 7.02
N ARG A 212 15.25 0.17 6.60
CA ARG A 212 14.03 -0.35 5.98
C ARG A 212 12.84 -0.24 6.93
N HIS A 213 13.02 -0.57 8.21
CA HIS A 213 11.93 -0.50 9.18
C HIS A 213 11.34 0.92 9.25
N ALA A 214 12.17 1.95 9.41
CA ALA A 214 11.70 3.34 9.50
C ALA A 214 10.96 3.81 8.23
N MET A 215 11.51 3.48 7.05
CA MET A 215 10.91 3.84 5.77
C MET A 215 9.57 3.12 5.53
N ASP A 216 9.44 1.85 5.94
CA ASP A 216 8.18 1.10 5.81
C ASP A 216 7.07 1.71 6.70
N PHE A 217 7.39 2.17 7.91
CA PHE A 217 6.43 2.87 8.77
C PHE A 217 5.93 4.16 8.15
N GLU A 218 6.84 4.95 7.59
CA GLU A 218 6.50 6.21 6.93
C GLU A 218 5.66 5.97 5.67
N ALA A 219 6.07 5.03 4.81
CA ALA A 219 5.33 4.67 3.60
C ALA A 219 3.95 4.10 3.92
N ASP A 220 3.82 3.24 4.93
CA ASP A 220 2.52 2.74 5.39
C ASP A 220 1.62 3.88 5.86
N ASN A 221 2.13 4.79 6.70
CA ASN A 221 1.36 5.92 7.20
C ASN A 221 0.90 6.85 6.07
N TRP A 222 1.81 7.22 5.18
CA TRP A 222 1.51 8.10 4.05
C TRP A 222 0.57 7.43 3.06
N SER A 223 0.69 6.12 2.84
CA SER A 223 -0.23 5.39 1.97
C SER A 223 -1.68 5.42 2.48
N ASN A 224 -1.90 5.41 3.80
CA ASN A 224 -3.25 5.57 4.37
C ASN A 224 -3.80 6.97 4.14
N ILE A 225 -2.96 8.00 4.35
CA ILE A 225 -3.33 9.40 4.10
C ILE A 225 -3.72 9.58 2.63
N LEU A 226 -2.86 9.15 1.72
CA LEU A 226 -3.04 9.31 0.28
C LEU A 226 -4.19 8.48 -0.27
N LEU A 227 -4.44 7.29 0.30
CA LEU A 227 -5.66 6.52 0.01
C LEU A 227 -6.88 7.41 0.28
N VAL A 228 -7.00 7.97 1.48
CA VAL A 228 -8.15 8.81 1.87
C VAL A 228 -8.29 10.02 0.94
N GLU A 229 -7.20 10.74 0.67
CA GLU A 229 -7.26 11.91 -0.20
C GLU A 229 -7.53 11.58 -1.68
N SER A 230 -7.11 10.42 -2.16
CA SER A 230 -7.37 9.99 -3.55
C SER A 230 -8.85 9.72 -3.84
N TYR A 231 -9.64 9.46 -2.79
CA TYR A 231 -11.11 9.36 -2.86
C TYR A 231 -11.81 10.70 -2.53
N GLY A 232 -11.08 11.82 -2.59
CA GLY A 232 -11.63 13.17 -2.44
C GLY A 232 -11.84 13.64 -1.00
N HIS A 233 -11.61 12.77 0.00
CA HIS A 233 -11.74 13.15 1.40
C HIS A 233 -10.62 14.09 1.84
N ARG A 234 -10.95 15.11 2.64
CA ARG A 234 -9.95 16.04 3.18
C ARG A 234 -9.32 15.45 4.44
N VAL A 235 -8.01 15.24 4.41
CA VAL A 235 -7.24 14.84 5.60
C VAL A 235 -6.81 16.08 6.39
N ARG A 236 -7.08 16.07 7.71
CA ARG A 236 -6.86 17.21 8.61
C ARG A 236 -6.16 16.79 9.90
N THR A 237 -5.61 17.79 10.59
CA THR A 237 -4.92 17.69 11.88
C THR A 237 -5.68 18.39 13.01
N ASP A 238 -6.84 19.00 12.73
CA ASP A 238 -7.50 19.99 13.59
C ASP A 238 -8.66 19.43 14.43
N ASN A 239 -8.84 18.11 14.48
CA ASN A 239 -9.89 17.45 15.27
C ASN A 239 -11.27 18.06 15.00
N HIS A 240 -11.58 18.27 13.73
CA HIS A 240 -12.97 18.51 13.35
C HIS A 240 -13.82 17.26 13.65
N HIS A 241 -15.14 17.41 13.72
CA HIS A 241 -16.05 16.30 13.96
C HIS A 241 -17.09 16.21 12.86
N ASP A 242 -16.65 15.79 11.67
CA ASP A 242 -17.55 15.40 10.58
C ASP A 242 -17.87 13.91 10.65
N ARG A 243 -19.00 13.58 11.30
CA ARG A 243 -19.44 12.18 11.47
C ARG A 243 -19.69 11.45 10.15
N VAL A 244 -20.08 12.15 9.09
CA VAL A 244 -20.37 11.52 7.80
C VAL A 244 -19.07 11.20 7.10
N ALA A 245 -18.15 12.17 7.00
CA ALA A 245 -16.83 11.94 6.43
C ALA A 245 -16.07 10.85 7.20
N ASN A 246 -16.13 10.83 8.53
CA ASN A 246 -15.43 9.85 9.37
C ASN A 246 -15.93 8.41 9.12
N LYS A 247 -17.23 8.24 8.84
CA LYS A 247 -17.80 6.92 8.47
C LYS A 247 -17.28 6.47 7.10
N GLU A 248 -17.20 7.37 6.13
CA GLU A 248 -16.67 7.05 4.80
C GLU A 248 -15.17 6.73 4.83
N VAL A 249 -14.37 7.52 5.55
CA VAL A 249 -12.94 7.24 5.78
C VAL A 249 -12.75 5.88 6.47
N MET A 250 -13.54 5.61 7.50
CA MET A 250 -13.50 4.31 8.20
C MET A 250 -13.85 3.16 7.25
N ARG A 251 -14.87 3.32 6.42
CA ARG A 251 -15.28 2.32 5.42
C ARG A 251 -14.14 2.05 4.43
N LEU A 252 -13.58 3.10 3.84
CA LEU A 252 -12.46 3.02 2.89
C LEU A 252 -11.26 2.28 3.48
N LEU A 253 -10.85 2.63 4.70
CA LEU A 253 -9.73 1.98 5.39
C LEU A 253 -10.00 0.50 5.74
N ARG A 254 -11.25 0.14 6.02
CA ARG A 254 -11.63 -1.26 6.28
C ARG A 254 -11.63 -2.11 5.02
N GLN A 255 -12.12 -1.55 3.91
CA GLN A 255 -12.15 -2.21 2.59
C GLN A 255 -10.74 -2.56 2.08
N ASN A 256 -9.71 -1.82 2.51
CA ASN A 256 -8.32 -2.07 2.14
C ASN A 256 -7.75 -3.42 2.64
N LYS A 257 -8.35 -4.06 3.64
CA LYS A 257 -7.79 -5.26 4.29
C LYS A 257 -8.12 -6.57 3.55
N CYS A 258 -7.84 -6.63 2.25
CA CYS A 258 -8.34 -7.70 1.38
C CYS A 258 -7.26 -8.59 0.74
N ASP A 259 -6.03 -8.59 1.24
CA ASP A 259 -4.96 -9.44 0.72
C ASP A 259 -4.21 -10.15 1.84
N THR A 260 -3.97 -11.44 1.62
CA THR A 260 -3.16 -12.31 2.48
C THR A 260 -1.77 -12.55 1.92
N LEU A 261 -1.41 -12.05 0.74
CA LEU A 261 -0.11 -12.30 0.10
C LEU A 261 1.08 -11.96 1.01
N PHE A 262 1.00 -10.86 1.77
CA PHE A 262 2.03 -10.53 2.77
C PHE A 262 2.06 -11.52 3.94
N SER A 263 0.90 -12.03 4.36
CA SER A 263 0.80 -13.11 5.36
C SER A 263 1.33 -14.45 4.83
N LEU A 264 1.08 -14.76 3.55
CA LEU A 264 1.59 -15.95 2.86
C LEU A 264 3.11 -15.89 2.70
N ARG A 265 3.65 -14.73 2.27
CA ARG A 265 5.09 -14.47 2.25
C ARG A 265 5.70 -14.62 3.65
N ALA A 266 5.05 -14.04 4.65
CA ALA A 266 5.46 -14.12 6.04
C ALA A 266 5.44 -15.55 6.60
N GLY A 267 4.53 -16.41 6.12
CA GLY A 267 4.47 -17.84 6.42
C GLY A 267 5.60 -18.62 5.74
N ALA A 268 5.81 -18.39 4.44
CA ALA A 268 6.88 -19.04 3.69
C ALA A 268 8.27 -18.71 4.26
N ARG A 269 8.50 -17.45 4.66
CA ARG A 269 9.73 -17.07 5.37
C ARG A 269 9.89 -17.77 6.71
N LYS A 270 8.80 -18.01 7.46
CA LYS A 270 8.87 -18.77 8.70
C LYS A 270 9.21 -20.24 8.45
N GLU A 271 8.75 -20.81 7.33
CA GLU A 271 9.13 -22.16 6.92
C GLU A 271 10.61 -22.22 6.54
N ASP A 272 11.11 -21.24 5.78
CA ASP A 272 12.52 -21.14 5.40
C ASP A 272 13.44 -20.82 6.60
N GLN A 273 13.02 -19.92 7.50
CA GLN A 273 13.78 -19.55 8.71
C GLN A 273 13.70 -20.62 9.81
N ARG A 274 12.74 -21.56 9.78
CA ARG A 274 12.80 -22.77 10.62
C ARG A 274 13.97 -23.67 10.24
N LEU A 275 14.56 -23.46 9.06
CA LEU A 275 15.78 -24.11 8.59
C LEU A 275 17.04 -23.29 8.88
N SER A 276 16.93 -22.05 9.41
CA SER A 276 18.06 -21.24 9.87
C SER A 276 18.16 -21.24 11.40
N ASP A 277 19.36 -21.44 11.94
CA ASP A 277 19.61 -21.53 13.38
C ASP A 277 19.60 -20.16 14.12
N ASP A 278 19.25 -19.05 13.45
CA ASP A 278 19.34 -17.71 14.03
C ASP A 278 18.06 -17.28 14.78
N HIS A 279 18.00 -17.61 16.08
CA HIS A 279 16.91 -17.24 16.97
C HIS A 279 16.65 -15.72 17.05
N LEU A 280 17.66 -14.86 16.82
CA LEU A 280 17.50 -13.41 16.91
C LEU A 280 16.70 -12.83 15.74
N GLU A 281 16.88 -13.40 14.54
CA GLU A 281 16.14 -12.98 13.34
C GLU A 281 14.63 -13.20 13.49
N HIS A 282 14.23 -14.32 14.10
CA HIS A 282 12.82 -14.63 14.37
C HIS A 282 12.16 -13.64 15.33
N VAL A 283 12.86 -13.25 16.40
CA VAL A 283 12.37 -12.29 17.39
C VAL A 283 12.25 -10.90 16.75
N ASP A 284 13.25 -10.47 15.99
CA ASP A 284 13.25 -9.18 15.31
C ASP A 284 12.11 -9.02 14.29
N GLU A 285 11.83 -10.06 13.51
CA GLU A 285 10.73 -10.05 12.54
C GLU A 285 9.35 -10.03 13.24
N GLY A 286 9.18 -10.80 14.32
CA GLY A 286 7.96 -10.80 15.13
C GLY A 286 7.67 -9.42 15.74
N GLU A 287 8.69 -8.81 16.34
CA GLU A 287 8.65 -7.45 16.88
C GLU A 287 8.33 -6.41 15.81
N TRP A 288 8.99 -6.49 14.65
CA TRP A 288 8.72 -5.58 13.53
C TRP A 288 7.26 -5.68 13.05
N ARG A 289 6.72 -6.90 12.88
CA ARG A 289 5.31 -7.10 12.48
C ARG A 289 4.32 -6.52 13.46
N LEU A 290 4.57 -6.69 14.77
CA LEU A 290 3.71 -6.10 15.80
C LEU A 290 3.76 -4.57 15.71
N ARG A 291 4.96 -3.98 15.68
CA ARG A 291 5.12 -2.53 15.57
C ARG A 291 4.43 -1.98 14.33
N ARG A 292 4.62 -2.63 13.17
CA ARG A 292 3.98 -2.27 11.89
C ARG A 292 2.45 -2.33 11.99
N SER A 293 1.91 -3.38 12.62
CA SER A 293 0.47 -3.53 12.85
C SER A 293 -0.10 -2.41 13.74
N VAL A 294 0.62 -2.07 14.81
CA VAL A 294 0.23 -0.98 15.72
C VAL A 294 0.29 0.37 15.00
N ALA A 295 1.39 0.67 14.31
CA ALA A 295 1.57 1.91 13.57
C ALA A 295 0.49 2.10 12.50
N GLY A 296 0.23 1.06 11.69
CA GLY A 296 -0.81 1.08 10.66
C GLY A 296 -2.22 1.26 11.23
N TYR A 297 -2.52 0.61 12.37
CA TYR A 297 -3.81 0.78 13.05
C TYR A 297 -3.97 2.19 13.61
N VAL A 298 -2.96 2.70 14.32
CA VAL A 298 -2.95 4.06 14.87
C VAL A 298 -3.09 5.10 13.76
N SER A 299 -2.33 4.97 12.68
CA SER A 299 -2.44 5.82 11.48
C SER A 299 -3.88 5.90 10.97
N GLY A 300 -4.52 4.75 10.71
CA GLY A 300 -5.91 4.70 10.27
C GLY A 300 -6.90 5.26 11.30
N TRP A 301 -6.69 4.99 12.58
CA TRP A 301 -7.55 5.48 13.67
C TRP A 301 -7.51 7.01 13.79
N LEU A 302 -6.33 7.60 13.68
CA LEU A 302 -6.12 9.04 13.69
C LEU A 302 -6.75 9.73 12.47
N LEU A 303 -6.72 9.09 11.29
CA LEU A 303 -7.39 9.60 10.09
C LEU A 303 -8.91 9.68 10.26
N VAL A 304 -9.51 8.62 10.79
CA VAL A 304 -10.95 8.57 11.11
C VAL A 304 -11.33 9.63 12.15
N SER A 305 -10.39 10.02 13.00
CA SER A 305 -10.61 10.96 14.10
C SER A 305 -10.29 12.41 13.74
N GLU A 306 -10.03 12.70 12.46
CA GLU A 306 -9.58 13.99 11.91
C GLU A 306 -8.35 14.57 12.64
N ALA A 307 -7.47 13.69 13.11
CA ALA A 307 -6.26 14.00 13.84
C ALA A 307 -5.03 13.38 13.14
N ALA A 308 -4.97 13.52 11.81
CA ALA A 308 -3.93 12.91 11.01
C ALA A 308 -2.52 13.33 11.47
N ALA A 309 -1.56 12.44 11.29
CA ALA A 309 -0.17 12.69 11.61
C ALA A 309 0.69 12.32 10.40
N ALA A 310 1.66 13.18 10.06
CA ALA A 310 2.61 12.89 8.98
C ALA A 310 3.59 11.78 9.39
N HIS A 311 3.87 11.65 10.68
CA HIS A 311 4.78 10.65 11.22
C HIS A 311 4.10 9.81 12.31
N VAL A 312 4.06 8.50 12.11
CA VAL A 312 3.62 7.51 13.10
C VAL A 312 4.64 6.38 13.13
N THR A 313 5.29 6.20 14.27
CA THR A 313 6.27 5.12 14.48
C THR A 313 6.03 4.44 15.82
N VAL A 314 6.49 3.21 15.96
CA VAL A 314 6.34 2.42 17.18
C VAL A 314 7.68 1.81 17.53
N HIS A 315 8.05 1.91 18.80
CA HIS A 315 9.28 1.37 19.37
C HIS A 315 8.94 0.42 20.52
N HIS A 316 9.77 -0.60 20.72
CA HIS A 316 9.71 -1.37 21.96
C HIS A 316 10.32 -0.56 23.10
N ARG A 317 9.71 -0.70 24.29
CA ARG A 317 10.30 -0.21 25.54
C ARG A 317 10.85 -1.42 26.30
N GLY A 318 12.10 -1.27 26.77
CA GLY A 318 12.85 -2.34 27.44
C GLY A 318 14.33 -2.37 27.03
N GLY A 319 15.04 -3.44 27.40
CA GLY A 319 16.48 -3.55 27.17
C GLY A 319 16.96 -4.96 26.81
N LEU A 320 18.20 -5.07 26.34
CA LEU A 320 18.88 -6.35 26.14
C LEU A 320 19.50 -6.80 27.46
N SER A 321 19.10 -7.97 27.95
CA SER A 321 19.72 -8.63 29.09
C SER A 321 20.54 -9.82 28.61
N ALA A 322 21.81 -9.86 28.97
CA ALA A 322 22.72 -10.97 28.69
C ALA A 322 22.97 -11.88 29.91
N ARG A 323 22.08 -11.84 30.92
CA ARG A 323 22.32 -12.50 32.22
C ARG A 323 22.48 -14.03 32.17
N SER A 324 22.19 -14.69 31.05
CA SER A 324 22.27 -16.16 30.91
C SER A 324 23.05 -16.63 29.67
N GLY A 325 23.98 -15.83 29.14
CA GLY A 325 24.82 -16.21 28.00
C GLY A 325 24.15 -16.12 26.63
N LEU A 326 22.82 -16.10 26.57
CA LEU A 326 22.03 -15.76 25.38
C LEU A 326 21.40 -14.37 25.55
N PRO A 327 21.46 -13.48 24.53
CA PRO A 327 20.78 -12.20 24.57
C PRO A 327 19.27 -12.41 24.67
N LYS A 328 18.68 -11.98 25.80
CA LYS A 328 17.24 -11.97 26.02
C LYS A 328 16.75 -10.54 26.02
N ARG A 329 15.84 -10.20 25.10
CA ARG A 329 15.13 -8.93 25.13
C ARG A 329 14.12 -8.92 26.28
N THR A 330 14.15 -7.87 27.07
CA THR A 330 13.13 -7.56 28.06
C THR A 330 12.20 -6.53 27.43
N HIS A 331 10.89 -6.79 27.49
CA HIS A 331 9.87 -5.87 26.99
C HIS A 331 8.95 -5.48 28.14
N ASP A 332 8.85 -4.18 28.40
CA ASP A 332 7.93 -3.63 29.41
C ASP A 332 6.80 -2.80 28.76
N GLY A 333 6.78 -2.73 27.43
CA GLY A 333 5.74 -2.06 26.65
C GLY A 333 6.19 -1.62 25.26
N LEU A 334 5.40 -0.68 24.71
CA LEU A 334 5.65 0.03 23.47
C LEU A 334 5.69 1.53 23.73
N VAL A 335 6.36 2.27 22.85
CA VAL A 335 6.20 3.72 22.73
C VAL A 335 5.68 4.01 21.33
N VAL A 336 4.51 4.64 21.25
CA VAL A 336 3.94 5.12 19.98
C VAL A 336 4.33 6.58 19.81
N CYS A 337 5.06 6.89 18.76
CA CYS A 337 5.49 8.24 18.44
C CYS A 337 4.60 8.82 17.35
N VAL A 338 3.92 9.94 17.62
CA VAL A 338 3.00 10.62 16.69
C VAL A 338 3.46 12.07 16.53
N ASN A 339 3.97 12.44 15.35
CA ASN A 339 4.53 13.77 15.08
C ASN A 339 5.48 14.29 16.19
N GLY A 340 6.30 13.41 16.76
CA GLY A 340 7.24 13.73 17.83
C GLY A 340 6.71 13.56 19.26
N LEU A 341 5.39 13.47 19.46
CA LEU A 341 4.81 13.12 20.75
C LEU A 341 5.02 11.64 21.05
N GLN A 342 5.60 11.32 22.20
CA GLN A 342 5.84 9.94 22.64
C GLN A 342 4.77 9.48 23.63
N ILE A 343 4.02 8.45 23.27
CA ILE A 343 2.91 7.91 24.07
C ILE A 343 3.29 6.50 24.56
N PRO A 344 3.61 6.32 25.85
CA PRO A 344 4.02 5.04 26.39
C PRO A 344 2.82 4.11 26.61
N ILE A 345 2.86 2.92 26.00
CA ILE A 345 1.86 1.87 26.14
C ILE A 345 2.47 0.73 26.97
N SER A 346 1.89 0.45 28.14
CA SER A 346 2.39 -0.62 29.03
C SER A 346 1.58 -1.91 28.87
N GLY A 347 2.14 -3.03 29.32
CA GLY A 347 1.43 -4.32 29.35
C GLY A 347 1.31 -5.03 28.00
N ILE A 348 2.11 -4.65 27.01
CA ILE A 348 2.19 -5.32 25.72
C ILE A 348 3.51 -6.05 25.61
N ASP A 349 3.45 -7.37 25.75
CA ASP A 349 4.57 -8.26 25.45
C ASP A 349 4.50 -8.70 23.97
N PRO A 350 5.52 -8.40 23.14
CA PRO A 350 5.58 -8.84 21.74
C PRO A 350 5.73 -10.35 21.56
N SER A 351 6.24 -11.06 22.57
CA SER A 351 6.47 -12.50 22.51
C SER A 351 5.20 -13.33 22.76
N THR A 352 4.15 -12.72 23.31
CA THR A 352 2.87 -13.42 23.54
C THR A 352 2.13 -13.62 22.22
N GLU A 353 1.94 -14.88 21.83
CA GLU A 353 0.99 -15.24 20.79
C GLU A 353 -0.41 -14.80 21.23
N ARG A 354 -1.07 -14.03 20.36
CA ARG A 354 -2.42 -13.54 20.58
C ARG A 354 -3.31 -14.11 19.50
N THR A 355 -4.50 -14.55 19.90
CA THR A 355 -5.59 -14.81 18.98
C THR A 355 -5.90 -13.55 18.17
N TYR A 356 -6.59 -13.73 17.04
CA TYR A 356 -6.99 -12.61 16.21
C TYR A 356 -7.86 -11.60 16.98
N GLN A 357 -8.80 -12.07 17.78
CA GLN A 357 -9.70 -11.22 18.56
C GLN A 357 -8.95 -10.42 19.64
N GLU A 358 -8.03 -11.06 20.36
CA GLU A 358 -7.18 -10.37 21.35
C GLU A 358 -6.30 -9.31 20.68
N ARG A 359 -5.76 -9.60 19.49
CA ARG A 359 -4.98 -8.63 18.72
C ARG A 359 -5.84 -7.43 18.31
N ARG A 360 -7.08 -7.67 17.87
CA ARG A 360 -8.01 -6.59 17.47
C ARG A 360 -8.36 -5.68 18.65
N GLU A 361 -8.70 -6.25 19.81
CA GLU A 361 -9.02 -5.46 21.01
C GLU A 361 -7.80 -4.74 21.57
N MET A 362 -6.61 -5.36 21.52
CA MET A 362 -5.35 -4.70 21.85
C MET A 362 -5.12 -3.48 20.95
N LEU A 363 -5.20 -3.65 19.63
CA LEU A 363 -5.02 -2.55 18.67
C LEU A 363 -6.02 -1.42 18.90
N LYS A 364 -7.29 -1.76 19.13
CA LYS A 364 -8.35 -0.79 19.46
C LYS A 364 -8.04 -0.01 20.74
N THR A 365 -7.60 -0.69 21.79
CA THR A 365 -7.22 -0.08 23.07
C THR A 365 -6.07 0.91 22.88
N ILE A 366 -5.05 0.53 22.12
CA ILE A 366 -3.93 1.42 21.77
C ILE A 366 -4.43 2.61 20.96
N GLY A 367 -5.24 2.38 19.93
CA GLY A 367 -5.78 3.42 19.06
C GLY A 367 -6.55 4.49 19.84
N VAL A 368 -7.51 4.07 20.69
CA VAL A 368 -8.31 4.97 21.54
C VAL A 368 -7.42 5.80 22.46
N ARG A 369 -6.42 5.17 23.10
CA ARG A 369 -5.52 5.86 24.00
C ARG A 369 -4.65 6.89 23.27
N VAL A 370 -4.02 6.47 22.17
CA VAL A 370 -3.16 7.34 21.35
C VAL A 370 -3.96 8.51 20.80
N GLU A 371 -5.18 8.27 20.33
CA GLU A 371 -6.10 9.30 19.86
C GLU A 371 -6.37 10.34 20.95
N ALA A 372 -6.76 9.90 22.15
CA ALA A 372 -7.09 10.79 23.25
C ALA A 372 -5.87 11.64 23.68
N GLU A 373 -4.71 11.02 23.87
CA GLU A 373 -3.48 11.72 24.28
C GLU A 373 -3.01 12.70 23.21
N TYR A 374 -2.97 12.29 21.94
CA TYR A 374 -2.51 13.15 20.85
C TYR A 374 -3.45 14.33 20.61
N LYS A 375 -4.78 14.13 20.63
CA LYS A 375 -5.75 15.23 20.47
C LYS A 375 -5.72 16.19 21.64
N ASN A 376 -5.51 15.70 22.86
CA ASN A 376 -5.31 16.57 24.01
C ASN A 376 -4.04 17.41 23.87
N ALA A 377 -2.94 16.81 23.41
CA ALA A 377 -1.69 17.53 23.14
C ALA A 377 -1.86 18.59 22.04
N LEU A 378 -2.51 18.25 20.92
CA LEU A 378 -2.78 19.20 19.83
C LEU A 378 -3.61 20.42 20.29
N ARG A 379 -4.56 20.23 21.21
CA ARG A 379 -5.37 21.33 21.77
C ARG A 379 -4.59 22.20 22.76
N SER A 380 -3.67 21.60 23.52
CA SER A 380 -2.95 22.27 24.61
C SER A 380 -1.61 22.86 24.18
N ASP A 381 -1.04 22.40 23.07
CA ASP A 381 0.25 22.85 22.53
C ASP A 381 0.08 23.39 21.09
N PRO A 382 -0.01 24.72 20.92
CA PRO A 382 -0.08 25.36 19.61
C PRO A 382 1.13 25.09 18.72
N ALA A 383 2.32 24.86 19.30
CA ALA A 383 3.53 24.56 18.53
C ALA A 383 3.42 23.16 17.91
N LEU A 384 2.92 22.17 18.66
CA LEU A 384 2.63 20.84 18.13
C LEU A 384 1.57 20.89 17.03
N GLN A 385 0.48 21.66 17.19
CA GLN A 385 -0.55 21.82 16.16
C GLN A 385 0.02 22.42 14.86
N ALA A 386 0.84 23.47 14.99
CA ALA A 386 1.50 24.10 13.85
C ALA A 386 2.47 23.13 13.16
N TYR A 387 3.26 22.39 13.95
CA TYR A 387 4.17 21.36 13.45
C TYR A 387 3.44 20.24 12.71
N ALA A 388 2.34 19.73 13.28
CA ALA A 388 1.55 18.66 12.69
C ALA A 388 0.98 19.07 11.32
N THR A 389 0.44 20.29 11.25
CA THR A 389 -0.10 20.87 10.01
C THR A 389 1.01 21.09 8.97
N ALA A 390 2.11 21.72 9.36
CA ALA A 390 3.24 21.99 8.48
C ALA A 390 3.90 20.70 7.96
N SER A 391 3.98 19.65 8.78
CA SER A 391 4.52 18.34 8.41
C SER A 391 3.62 17.63 7.39
N LEU A 392 2.30 17.69 7.58
CA LEU A 392 1.35 17.12 6.62
C LEU A 392 1.45 17.83 5.26
N ASP A 393 1.56 19.16 5.25
CA ASP A 393 1.75 19.92 4.02
C ASP A 393 3.13 19.70 3.38
N ALA A 394 4.18 19.54 4.19
CA ALA A 394 5.50 19.19 3.70
C ALA A 394 5.52 17.81 3.02
N MET A 395 4.82 16.82 3.60
CA MET A 395 4.62 15.50 3.00
C MET A 395 3.95 15.62 1.63
N ARG A 396 2.83 16.35 1.52
CA ARG A 396 2.13 16.59 0.24
C ARG A 396 3.08 17.21 -0.80
N ARG A 397 3.84 18.24 -0.42
CA ARG A 397 4.79 18.92 -1.33
C ARG A 397 5.90 18.00 -1.83
N ARG A 398 6.43 17.11 -0.97
CA ARG A 398 7.49 16.15 -1.35
C ARG A 398 7.01 15.11 -2.38
N LEU A 399 5.70 14.86 -2.44
CA LEU A 399 5.10 13.90 -3.34
C LEU A 399 4.62 14.50 -4.66
N VAL A 400 4.65 15.84 -4.82
CA VAL A 400 4.39 16.48 -6.11
C VAL A 400 5.66 16.39 -6.96
N PRO A 401 5.63 15.77 -8.15
CA PRO A 401 6.81 15.57 -9.01
C PRO A 401 7.43 16.83 -9.62
N SER A 402 7.12 18.04 -9.12
CA SER A 402 7.61 19.32 -9.64
C SER A 402 9.14 19.50 -9.56
N GLN A 403 9.88 18.50 -9.09
CA GLN A 403 11.33 18.50 -8.95
C GLN A 403 12.03 17.30 -9.63
N ILE A 404 11.30 16.46 -10.38
CA ILE A 404 11.93 15.39 -11.18
C ILE A 404 12.33 16.00 -12.53
N GLY A 405 13.51 16.61 -12.55
CA GLY A 405 14.19 17.10 -13.75
C GLY A 405 14.79 15.98 -14.58
#